data_AF-A0A6J3BSG9-F1
#
_entry.id   AF-A0A6J3BSG9-F1
#
_cell.length_a   1.000
_cell.length_b   1.000
_cell.length_c   1.000
_cell.angle_alpha   90.00
_cell.angle_beta   90.00
_cell.angle_gamma   90.00
#
_symmetry.space_group_name_H-M   'P 1'
#
loop_
_entity.id
_entity.type
_entity.pdbx_description
1 polymer ?
#
loop_
_entity_poly.entity_id
_entity_poly.type
_entity_poly.pdbx_seq_one_letter_code
_entity_poly.pdbx_strand_id
1 'polypeptide(L)'
;MSMSIVEYLKQGSVQYPSNVLWELSEIAETDMGGTSGGIYSLGLSAASQSFAGSQAVSPAEWLAAWESSMAAITKYGGAEPGDRTMLDSLHAAAEAFKQNLGADLKQALLKTSEAAERGAKETASRIARAGRASYVAKEYLQDEDAGARAVAIWIKAVVKYILTKI
;
A
#
# COMPACT_ATOMS: atom_id res chain seq x y z
N MET A 1 13.88 -4.54 6.13
CA MET A 1 12.46 -4.21 6.36
C MET A 1 11.99 -5.06 7.56
N SER A 2 11.41 -4.44 8.59
CA SER A 2 10.47 -5.04 9.56
C SER A 2 10.88 -5.60 10.94
N MET A 3 12.11 -5.54 11.46
CA MET A 3 12.32 -5.96 12.86
C MET A 3 11.57 -5.04 13.84
N SER A 4 11.61 -3.73 13.61
CA SER A 4 10.92 -2.75 14.47
C SER A 4 9.40 -2.85 14.39
N ILE A 5 8.84 -3.09 13.20
CA ILE A 5 7.39 -3.34 13.04
C ILE A 5 6.99 -4.63 13.78
N VAL A 6 7.77 -5.70 13.64
CA VAL A 6 7.51 -6.96 14.35
C VAL A 6 7.63 -6.77 15.86
N GLU A 7 8.59 -5.97 16.32
CA GLU A 7 8.76 -5.66 17.73
C GLU A 7 7.60 -4.80 18.28
N TYR A 8 7.17 -3.79 17.52
CA TYR A 8 5.96 -3.02 17.83
C TYR A 8 4.74 -3.94 17.96
N LEU A 9 4.52 -4.88 17.03
CA LEU A 9 3.37 -5.79 17.08
C LEU A 9 3.36 -6.73 18.31
N LYS A 10 4.50 -6.92 18.99
CA LYS A 10 4.53 -7.68 20.25
C LYS A 10 4.04 -6.88 21.46
N GLN A 11 4.11 -5.55 21.39
CA GLN A 11 3.96 -4.66 22.54
C GLN A 11 2.81 -3.64 22.38
N GLY A 12 2.54 -3.23 21.15
CA GLY A 12 1.57 -2.19 20.79
C GLY A 12 0.13 -2.66 20.82
N SER A 13 -0.78 -1.73 21.11
CA SER A 13 -2.23 -1.99 21.04
C SER A 13 -2.70 -1.99 19.58
N VAL A 14 -3.33 -3.08 19.17
CA VAL A 14 -3.95 -3.23 17.84
C VAL A 14 -5.45 -2.92 17.83
N GLN A 15 -5.96 -2.31 18.91
CA GLN A 15 -7.39 -2.07 19.09
C GLN A 15 -7.95 -1.03 18.11
N TYR A 16 -7.15 -0.01 17.78
CA TYR A 16 -7.57 1.12 16.95
C TYR A 16 -6.70 1.21 15.71
N PRO A 17 -7.25 0.98 14.49
CA PRO A 17 -6.46 1.05 13.26
C PRO A 17 -5.77 2.39 13.05
N SER A 18 -6.38 3.50 13.48
CA SER A 18 -5.76 4.83 13.44
C SER A 18 -4.41 4.83 14.15
N ASN A 19 -4.35 4.29 15.38
CA ASN A 19 -3.15 4.32 16.20
C ASN A 19 -2.09 3.37 15.64
N VAL A 20 -2.51 2.17 15.19
CA VAL A 20 -1.59 1.22 14.55
C VAL A 20 -0.95 1.83 13.31
N LEU A 21 -1.74 2.44 12.43
CA LEU A 21 -1.24 3.05 11.20
C LEU A 21 -0.33 4.26 11.49
N TRP A 22 -0.62 5.04 12.53
CA TRP A 22 0.23 6.14 12.95
C TRP A 22 1.59 5.66 13.48
N GLU A 23 1.59 4.65 14.36
CA GLU A 23 2.83 4.08 14.88
C GLU A 23 3.66 3.43 13.75
N LEU A 24 3.01 2.76 12.80
CA LEU A 24 3.68 2.23 11.62
C LEU A 24 4.25 3.34 10.73
N SER A 25 3.62 4.53 10.65
CA SER A 25 4.22 5.66 9.92
C SER A 25 5.49 6.16 10.58
N GLU A 26 5.49 6.31 11.91
CA GLU A 26 6.67 6.76 12.66
C GLU A 26 7.83 5.76 12.51
N ILE A 27 7.54 4.46 12.58
CA ILE A 27 8.55 3.40 12.35
C ILE A 27 9.06 3.44 10.90
N ALA A 28 8.18 3.65 9.92
CA ALA A 28 8.60 3.73 8.53
C ALA A 28 9.52 4.93 8.28
N GLU A 29 9.24 6.07 8.89
CA GLU A 29 10.05 7.29 8.79
C GLU A 29 11.45 7.13 9.39
N THR A 30 11.51 6.54 10.57
CA THR A 30 12.76 6.43 11.35
C THR A 30 13.65 5.28 10.89
N ASP A 31 13.06 4.11 10.57
CA ASP A 31 13.83 2.86 10.47
C ASP A 31 13.96 2.30 9.05
N MET A 32 13.08 2.66 8.10
CA MET A 32 13.16 2.11 6.73
C MET A 32 14.19 2.83 5.86
N GLY A 33 14.44 4.11 6.12
CA GLY A 33 15.36 4.96 5.36
C GLY A 33 14.99 5.15 3.88
N GLY A 34 15.67 6.10 3.24
CA GLY A 34 15.48 6.42 1.82
C GLY A 34 14.08 6.93 1.46
N THR A 35 13.80 6.99 0.16
CA THR A 35 12.51 7.50 -0.35
C THR A 35 11.34 6.61 0.07
N SER A 36 11.53 5.29 0.13
CA SER A 36 10.45 4.38 0.54
C SER A 36 9.99 4.62 1.98
N GLY A 37 10.89 4.87 2.93
CA GLY A 37 10.49 5.17 4.32
C GLY A 37 9.59 6.40 4.42
N GLY A 38 9.98 7.50 3.76
CA GLY A 38 9.16 8.71 3.72
C GLY A 38 7.81 8.51 3.02
N ILE A 39 7.78 7.77 1.91
CA ILE A 39 6.53 7.51 1.17
C ILE A 39 5.59 6.58 1.96
N TYR A 40 6.12 5.56 2.63
CA TYR A 40 5.33 4.71 3.52
C TYR A 40 4.82 5.50 4.74
N SER A 41 5.67 6.31 5.39
CA SER A 41 5.25 7.19 6.50
C SER A 41 4.10 8.10 6.08
N LEU A 42 4.26 8.78 4.96
CA LEU A 42 3.24 9.66 4.39
C LEU A 42 1.92 8.93 4.09
N GLY A 43 1.99 7.77 3.44
CA GLY A 43 0.80 7.00 3.11
C GLY A 43 0.08 6.47 4.35
N LEU A 44 0.83 5.98 5.34
CA LEU A 44 0.29 5.38 6.56
C LEU A 44 -0.31 6.44 7.50
N SER A 45 0.34 7.61 7.63
CA SER A 45 -0.17 8.73 8.42
C SER A 45 -1.46 9.30 7.82
N ALA A 46 -1.59 9.37 6.49
CA ALA A 46 -2.81 9.78 5.82
C ALA A 46 -3.96 8.76 5.99
N ALA A 47 -3.64 7.47 5.90
CA ALA A 47 -4.60 6.40 6.19
C ALA A 47 -5.07 6.44 7.66
N SER A 48 -4.15 6.65 8.61
CA SER A 48 -4.45 6.80 10.04
C SER A 48 -5.48 7.91 10.30
N GLN A 49 -5.26 9.09 9.72
CA GLN A 49 -6.16 10.24 9.87
C GLN A 49 -7.55 9.98 9.32
N SER A 50 -7.68 9.08 8.34
CA SER A 50 -8.97 8.72 7.74
C SER A 50 -9.87 7.92 8.69
N PHE A 51 -9.30 7.33 9.74
CA PHE A 51 -10.03 6.63 10.80
C PHE A 51 -10.34 7.50 12.03
N ALA A 52 -9.85 8.75 12.06
CA ALA A 52 -10.08 9.65 13.19
C ALA A 52 -11.57 9.97 13.33
N GLY A 53 -12.23 9.32 14.31
CA GLY A 53 -13.64 9.54 14.64
C GLY A 53 -14.58 8.36 14.38
N SER A 54 -14.11 7.24 13.79
CA SER A 54 -14.96 6.06 13.59
C SER A 54 -14.63 4.93 14.58
N GLN A 55 -15.66 4.41 15.26
CA GLN A 55 -15.53 3.28 16.20
C GLN A 55 -15.69 1.92 15.52
N ALA A 56 -16.35 1.88 14.36
CA ALA A 56 -16.53 0.67 13.56
C ALA A 56 -15.71 0.82 12.27
N VAL A 57 -15.13 -0.27 11.80
CA VAL A 57 -14.23 -0.26 10.65
C VAL A 57 -14.81 -1.17 9.59
N SER A 58 -15.57 -0.55 8.68
CA SER A 58 -16.20 -1.20 7.54
C SER A 58 -15.21 -1.35 6.37
N PRO A 59 -15.49 -2.24 5.40
CA PRO A 59 -14.74 -2.31 4.15
C PRO A 59 -14.65 -0.97 3.41
N ALA A 60 -15.71 -0.14 3.47
CA ALA A 60 -15.73 1.17 2.84
C ALA A 60 -14.76 2.17 3.50
N GLU A 61 -14.61 2.12 4.82
CA GLU A 61 -13.65 2.97 5.54
C GLU A 61 -12.21 2.55 5.28
N TRP A 62 -11.94 1.25 5.14
CA TRP A 62 -10.64 0.76 4.67
C TRP A 62 -10.32 1.25 3.26
N LEU A 63 -11.29 1.26 2.35
CA LEU A 63 -11.09 1.83 1.01
C LEU A 63 -10.80 3.33 1.09
N ALA A 64 -11.56 4.09 1.88
CA ALA A 64 -11.34 5.53 2.04
C ALA A 64 -9.94 5.85 2.60
N ALA A 65 -9.47 5.09 3.59
CA ALA A 65 -8.12 5.22 4.12
C ALA A 65 -7.04 4.90 3.08
N TRP A 66 -7.29 3.90 2.23
CA TRP A 66 -6.39 3.55 1.13
C TRP A 66 -6.35 4.63 0.05
N GLU A 67 -7.50 5.16 -0.36
CA GLU A 67 -7.59 6.27 -1.32
C GLU A 67 -6.89 7.53 -0.77
N SER A 68 -7.06 7.84 0.53
CA SER A 68 -6.36 8.93 1.21
C SER A 68 -4.84 8.72 1.21
N SER A 69 -4.38 7.49 1.48
CA SER A 69 -2.97 7.11 1.41
C SER A 69 -2.36 7.40 0.03
N MET A 70 -3.02 6.93 -1.03
CA MET A 70 -2.57 7.15 -2.40
C MET A 70 -2.58 8.64 -2.76
N ALA A 71 -3.64 9.37 -2.39
CA ALA A 71 -3.74 10.81 -2.64
C ALA A 71 -2.61 11.59 -1.97
N ALA A 72 -2.24 11.24 -0.73
CA ALA A 72 -1.11 11.83 -0.04
C ALA A 72 0.21 11.52 -0.77
N ILE A 73 0.46 10.25 -1.09
CA ILE A 73 1.67 9.82 -1.83
C ILE A 73 1.78 10.56 -3.17
N THR A 74 0.69 10.69 -3.92
CA THR A 74 0.69 11.45 -5.17
C THR A 74 0.97 12.93 -4.94
N LYS A 75 0.27 13.56 -3.99
CA LYS A 75 0.39 15.00 -3.72
C LYS A 75 1.79 15.42 -3.29
N TYR A 76 2.42 14.67 -2.38
CA TYR A 76 3.70 15.07 -1.79
C TYR A 76 4.89 14.28 -2.33
N GLY A 77 4.68 13.07 -2.85
CA GLY A 77 5.70 12.26 -3.51
C GLY A 77 5.83 12.51 -5.02
N GLY A 78 4.83 13.14 -5.65
CA GLY A 78 4.87 13.57 -7.05
C GLY A 78 4.76 12.45 -8.08
N ALA A 79 4.41 11.23 -7.66
CA ALA A 79 4.19 10.09 -8.56
C ALA A 79 2.68 9.84 -8.77
N GLU A 80 2.34 9.33 -9.94
CA GLU A 80 0.98 8.90 -10.29
C GLU A 80 0.92 7.42 -10.66
N PRO A 81 -0.26 6.77 -10.60
CA PRO A 81 -0.45 5.49 -11.25
C PRO A 81 -0.03 5.57 -12.73
N GLY A 82 0.87 4.68 -13.15
CA GLY A 82 1.50 4.69 -14.47
C GLY A 82 2.97 5.12 -14.47
N ASP A 83 3.51 5.58 -13.34
CA ASP A 83 4.88 6.12 -13.27
C ASP A 83 5.96 5.09 -12.91
N ARG A 84 5.59 3.80 -12.84
CA ARG A 84 6.47 2.69 -12.47
C ARG A 84 6.94 2.83 -11.01
N THR A 85 5.98 2.85 -10.09
CA THR A 85 6.19 2.99 -8.65
C THR A 85 5.23 2.09 -7.86
N MET A 86 5.34 2.12 -6.54
CA MET A 86 4.41 1.42 -5.65
C MET A 86 2.93 1.78 -5.85
N LEU A 87 2.63 2.96 -6.38
CA LEU A 87 1.26 3.39 -6.68
C LEU A 87 0.60 2.51 -7.75
N ASP A 88 1.36 1.89 -8.66
CA ASP A 88 0.79 1.04 -9.71
C ASP A 88 0.07 -0.17 -9.12
N SER A 89 0.70 -0.82 -8.14
CA SER A 89 0.13 -1.97 -7.44
C SER A 89 -0.97 -1.54 -6.47
N LEU A 90 -0.76 -0.44 -5.72
CA LEU A 90 -1.78 0.11 -4.80
C LEU A 90 -3.07 0.47 -5.53
N HIS A 91 -2.95 1.22 -6.62
CA HIS A 91 -4.10 1.71 -7.38
C HIS A 91 -4.88 0.56 -8.01
N ALA A 92 -4.20 -0.40 -8.65
CA ALA A 92 -4.86 -1.56 -9.24
C ALA A 92 -5.65 -2.36 -8.19
N ALA A 93 -5.08 -2.53 -7.00
CA ALA A 93 -5.71 -3.26 -5.91
C ALA A 93 -6.90 -2.51 -5.30
N ALA A 94 -6.77 -1.18 -5.09
CA ALA A 94 -7.83 -0.33 -4.57
C ALA A 94 -9.04 -0.28 -5.53
N GLU A 95 -8.80 -0.13 -6.84
CA GLU A 95 -9.87 -0.17 -7.86
C GLU A 95 -10.60 -1.52 -7.88
N ALA A 96 -9.85 -2.62 -7.81
CA ALA A 96 -10.45 -3.95 -7.74
C ALA A 96 -11.27 -4.13 -6.45
N PHE A 97 -10.80 -3.63 -5.31
CA PHE A 97 -11.55 -3.69 -4.06
C PHE A 97 -12.84 -2.88 -4.16
N LYS A 98 -12.75 -1.63 -4.63
CA LYS A 98 -13.88 -0.72 -4.83
C LYS A 98 -14.97 -1.30 -5.71
N GLN A 99 -14.59 -1.89 -6.85
CA GLN A 99 -15.53 -2.51 -7.79
C GLN A 99 -16.24 -3.74 -7.22
N ASN A 100 -15.71 -4.36 -6.16
CA ASN A 100 -16.25 -5.58 -5.57
C ASN A 100 -16.75 -5.39 -4.12
N LEU A 101 -16.84 -4.16 -3.61
CA LEU A 101 -17.32 -3.87 -2.25
C LEU A 101 -18.75 -4.37 -1.97
N GLY A 102 -19.60 -4.44 -2.99
CA GLY A 102 -20.97 -4.97 -2.89
C GLY A 102 -21.10 -6.48 -3.14
N ALA A 103 -19.98 -7.17 -3.42
CA ALA A 103 -19.94 -8.60 -3.64
C ALA A 103 -19.57 -9.35 -2.34
N ASP A 104 -19.46 -10.68 -2.44
CA ASP A 104 -18.88 -11.50 -1.37
C ASP A 104 -17.46 -11.01 -0.99
N LEU A 105 -17.23 -10.80 0.32
CA LEU A 105 -15.98 -10.23 0.82
C LEU A 105 -14.76 -11.07 0.44
N LYS A 106 -14.89 -12.40 0.44
CA LYS A 106 -13.79 -13.30 0.06
C LYS A 106 -13.44 -13.15 -1.42
N GLN A 107 -14.44 -13.05 -2.30
CA GLN A 107 -14.19 -12.75 -3.72
C GLN A 107 -13.57 -11.38 -3.93
N ALA A 108 -14.03 -10.35 -3.21
CA ALA A 108 -13.45 -9.01 -3.28
C ALA A 108 -11.96 -9.02 -2.92
N LEU A 109 -11.60 -9.65 -1.80
CA LEU A 109 -10.22 -9.78 -1.34
C LEU A 109 -9.32 -10.54 -2.32
N LEU A 110 -9.81 -11.64 -2.90
CA LEU A 110 -9.06 -12.40 -3.91
C LEU A 110 -8.75 -11.53 -5.14
N LYS A 111 -9.76 -10.84 -5.68
CA LYS A 111 -9.59 -9.93 -6.82
C LYS A 111 -8.65 -8.76 -6.49
N THR A 112 -8.71 -8.23 -5.28
CA THR A 112 -7.77 -7.21 -4.79
C THR A 112 -6.34 -7.72 -4.82
N SER A 113 -6.07 -8.92 -4.31
CA SER A 113 -4.73 -9.51 -4.33
C SER A 113 -4.23 -9.80 -5.75
N GLU A 114 -5.09 -10.29 -6.63
CA GLU A 114 -4.75 -10.54 -8.04
C GLU A 114 -4.42 -9.24 -8.78
N ALA A 115 -5.20 -8.19 -8.54
CA ALA A 115 -4.98 -6.88 -9.14
C ALA A 115 -3.68 -6.22 -8.65
N ALA A 116 -3.33 -6.39 -7.37
CA ALA A 116 -2.05 -5.92 -6.83
C ALA A 116 -0.86 -6.57 -7.55
N GLU A 117 -0.88 -7.90 -7.70
CA GLU A 117 0.15 -8.67 -8.40
C GLU A 117 0.25 -8.27 -9.88
N ARG A 118 -0.89 -8.09 -10.54
CA ARG A 118 -0.94 -7.62 -11.93
C ARG A 118 -0.38 -6.20 -12.06
N GLY A 119 -0.77 -5.29 -11.17
CA GLY A 119 -0.26 -3.91 -11.16
C GLY A 119 1.25 -3.85 -11.00
N ALA A 120 1.84 -4.73 -10.17
CA ALA A 120 3.29 -4.88 -10.07
C ALA A 120 3.91 -5.44 -11.36
N LYS A 121 3.38 -6.52 -11.92
CA LYS A 121 3.88 -7.12 -13.18
C LYS A 121 3.88 -6.15 -14.35
N GLU A 122 2.81 -5.36 -14.49
CA GLU A 122 2.68 -4.39 -15.57
C GLU A 122 3.72 -3.27 -15.50
N THR A 123 4.38 -3.04 -14.36
CA THR A 123 5.45 -2.04 -14.25
C THR A 123 6.67 -2.37 -15.10
N ALA A 124 6.94 -3.66 -15.39
CA ALA A 124 8.10 -4.11 -16.16
C ALA A 124 8.16 -3.51 -17.57
N SER A 125 7.01 -3.22 -18.18
CA SER A 125 6.92 -2.63 -19.52
C SER A 125 6.79 -1.10 -19.52
N ARG A 126 6.68 -0.47 -18.35
CA ARG A 126 6.46 0.99 -18.19
C ARG A 126 7.79 1.75 -18.16
N ILE A 127 7.72 3.03 -18.53
CA ILE A 127 8.82 3.98 -18.38
C ILE A 127 8.73 4.58 -17.00
N ALA A 128 9.83 4.55 -16.23
CA ALA A 128 9.88 5.22 -14.94
C ALA A 128 9.83 6.74 -15.12
N ARG A 129 8.84 7.37 -14.47
CA ARG A 129 8.68 8.83 -14.45
C ARG A 129 8.95 9.43 -13.08
N ALA A 130 9.04 8.60 -12.04
CA ALA A 130 9.34 9.00 -10.68
C ALA A 130 10.36 8.06 -10.00
N GLY A 131 10.91 8.51 -8.87
CA GLY A 131 11.88 7.75 -8.07
C GLY A 131 13.23 7.57 -8.76
N ARG A 132 14.12 6.76 -8.16
CA ARG A 132 15.48 6.54 -8.68
C ARG A 132 15.50 5.77 -10.00
N ALA A 133 14.44 5.01 -10.30
CA ALA A 133 14.31 4.29 -11.56
C ALA A 133 14.21 5.26 -12.76
N SER A 134 13.71 6.49 -12.58
CA SER A 134 13.63 7.48 -13.66
C SER A 134 14.99 8.00 -14.14
N TYR A 135 16.06 7.73 -13.38
CA TYR A 135 17.44 8.08 -13.76
C TYR A 135 18.07 7.04 -14.70
N VAL A 136 17.43 5.88 -14.86
CA VAL A 136 17.95 4.74 -15.60
C VAL A 136 17.22 4.63 -16.94
N ALA A 137 17.97 4.40 -18.02
CA ALA A 137 17.38 4.23 -19.35
C ALA A 137 16.47 2.98 -19.38
N LYS A 138 15.38 3.06 -20.15
CA LYS A 138 14.31 2.04 -20.18
C LYS A 138 14.85 0.65 -20.51
N GLU A 139 15.90 0.56 -21.32
CA GLU A 139 16.50 -0.68 -21.77
C GLU A 139 17.07 -1.51 -20.62
N TYR A 140 17.42 -0.87 -19.50
CA TYR A 140 17.92 -1.54 -18.29
C TYR A 140 16.82 -1.86 -17.26
N LEU A 141 15.57 -1.47 -17.51
CA LEU A 141 14.44 -1.62 -16.60
C LEU A 141 13.50 -2.76 -17.04
N GLN A 142 14.04 -3.98 -17.17
CA GLN A 142 13.30 -5.15 -17.68
C GLN A 142 12.44 -5.88 -16.62
N ASP A 143 12.78 -5.71 -15.34
CA ASP A 143 12.08 -6.35 -14.23
C ASP A 143 10.91 -5.49 -13.71
N GLU A 144 10.11 -6.01 -12.78
CA GLU A 144 9.10 -5.25 -12.06
C GLU A 144 9.73 -4.12 -11.21
N ASP A 145 9.01 -3.02 -11.00
CA ASP A 145 9.40 -2.03 -10.00
C ASP A 145 9.44 -2.66 -8.60
N ALA A 146 10.53 -2.42 -7.87
CA ALA A 146 10.71 -2.99 -6.54
C ALA A 146 9.66 -2.50 -5.54
N GLY A 147 9.22 -1.23 -5.66
CA GLY A 147 8.17 -0.67 -4.80
C GLY A 147 6.80 -1.30 -5.09
N ALA A 148 6.44 -1.42 -6.36
CA ALA A 148 5.21 -2.10 -6.79
C ALA A 148 5.21 -3.57 -6.36
N ARG A 149 6.34 -4.27 -6.53
CA ARG A 149 6.48 -5.66 -6.10
C ARG A 149 6.36 -5.82 -4.59
N ALA A 150 6.98 -4.93 -3.81
CA ALA A 150 6.82 -4.92 -2.35
C ALA A 150 5.35 -4.76 -1.94
N VAL A 151 4.61 -3.87 -2.61
CA VAL A 151 3.17 -3.69 -2.41
C VAL A 151 2.37 -4.95 -2.69
N ALA A 152 2.57 -5.56 -3.85
CA ALA A 152 1.89 -6.80 -4.19
C ALA A 152 2.12 -7.90 -3.13
N ILE A 153 3.35 -8.02 -2.62
CA ILE A 153 3.70 -9.00 -1.60
C ILE A 153 2.94 -8.78 -0.30
N TRP A 154 2.94 -7.56 0.26
CA TRP A 154 2.30 -7.34 1.55
C TRP A 154 0.76 -7.34 1.43
N ILE A 155 0.18 -6.86 0.32
CA ILE A 155 -1.27 -6.99 0.07
C ILE A 155 -1.68 -8.46 0.04
N LYS A 156 -0.93 -9.28 -0.69
CA LYS A 156 -1.17 -10.73 -0.75
C LYS A 156 -1.09 -11.39 0.62
N ALA A 157 -0.12 -10.97 1.45
CA ALA A 157 0.02 -11.49 2.81
C ALA A 157 -1.19 -11.10 3.70
N VAL A 158 -1.63 -9.84 3.65
CA VAL A 158 -2.80 -9.35 4.39
C VAL A 158 -4.06 -10.07 3.95
N VAL A 159 -4.33 -10.15 2.64
CA VAL A 159 -5.48 -10.86 2.08
C VAL A 159 -5.47 -12.32 2.51
N LYS A 160 -4.34 -13.01 2.35
CA LYS A 160 -4.20 -14.41 2.77
C LYS A 160 -4.56 -14.59 4.25
N TYR A 161 -4.12 -13.68 5.12
CA TYR A 161 -4.43 -13.75 6.54
C TYR A 161 -5.93 -13.53 6.82
N ILE A 162 -6.55 -12.51 6.24
CA ILE A 162 -7.98 -12.22 6.42
C ILE A 162 -8.83 -13.42 5.97
N LEU A 163 -8.47 -14.05 4.84
CA LEU A 163 -9.16 -15.24 4.34
C LEU A 163 -9.09 -16.46 5.27
N THR A 164 -8.18 -16.49 6.26
CA THR A 164 -8.17 -17.54 7.30
C THR A 164 -9.12 -17.27 8.46
N LYS A 165 -9.68 -16.07 8.52
CA LYS A 165 -10.54 -15.59 9.61
C LYS A 165 -12.02 -15.50 9.23
N ILE A 166 -12.32 -15.69 7.96
CA ILE A 166 -13.69 -15.66 7.39
C ILE A 166 -14.00 -16.97 6.66
#